data_AF-A0A7Y0B9L6-F1
#
_entry.id   AF-A0A7Y0B9L6-F1
#
_cell.length_a   1.000
_cell.length_b   1.000
_cell.length_c   1.000
_cell.angle_alpha   90.00
_cell.angle_beta   90.00
_cell.angle_gamma   90.00
#
_symmetry.space_group_name_H-M   'P 1'
#
loop_
_entity.id
_entity.type
_entity.pdbx_description
1 polymer ?
#
loop_
_entity_poly.entity_id
_entity_poly.type
_entity_poly.pdbx_seq_one_letter_code
_entity_poly.pdbx_strand_id
1 'polypeptide(L)'
;MLARTARPLAAASGLALAGLAVFGGGQAAYAAPGDNGDVKIHKSTTPVNDPRNEPKVCLFYLAAFNFDDGQEITWKIEHQPGGGAVEDGEITLPTGGGRASSDLGLPDGMYKLTWNFAGEQGAGKHKVFRVDCENGNGGNGHHKPPHGPVGAGGGGSAEIAAEEGASALGVGAAVAAGLAGAAGLVLIRRSRRRNDGAA
;
A
#
# COMPACT_ATOMS: atom_id res chain seq x y z
N MET A 1 27.85 -39.57 88.42
CA MET A 1 28.17 -40.10 87.07
C MET A 1 27.72 -39.07 86.04
N LEU A 2 28.53 -38.92 84.98
CA LEU A 2 28.36 -38.27 83.66
C LEU A 2 26.92 -37.93 83.22
N ALA A 3 26.59 -36.96 82.36
CA ALA A 3 27.30 -35.98 81.54
C ALA A 3 26.27 -35.01 80.90
N ARG A 4 26.76 -33.89 80.35
CA ARG A 4 26.10 -32.85 79.54
C ARG A 4 25.23 -33.39 78.39
N THR A 5 24.24 -32.58 77.95
CA THR A 5 24.12 -32.13 76.53
C THR A 5 23.04 -31.04 76.34
N ALA A 6 23.14 -30.29 75.24
CA ALA A 6 22.71 -28.91 75.04
C ALA A 6 21.32 -28.71 74.38
N ARG A 7 20.81 -27.47 74.56
CA ARG A 7 19.92 -26.58 73.74
C ARG A 7 19.66 -27.02 72.27
N PRO A 8 18.55 -26.65 71.56
CA PRO A 8 18.09 -25.24 71.41
C PRO A 8 16.60 -24.94 71.07
N LEU A 9 16.29 -23.63 71.01
CA LEU A 9 15.11 -22.97 70.42
C LEU A 9 14.87 -23.37 68.95
N ALA A 10 13.60 -23.44 68.54
CA ALA A 10 13.17 -23.26 67.14
C ALA A 10 11.85 -22.45 67.17
N ALA A 11 11.88 -21.13 67.00
CA ALA A 11 11.99 -20.37 65.74
C ALA A 11 10.74 -20.53 64.85
N ALA A 12 9.76 -19.64 65.05
CA ALA A 12 8.60 -19.46 64.18
C ALA A 12 9.03 -18.67 62.93
N SER A 13 9.03 -19.34 61.78
CA SER A 13 9.37 -18.73 60.49
C SER A 13 8.17 -17.98 59.93
N GLY A 14 8.15 -16.65 60.08
CA GLY A 14 7.24 -15.76 59.37
C GLY A 14 7.66 -15.62 57.91
N LEU A 15 6.84 -16.12 56.98
CA LEU A 15 7.04 -15.97 55.54
C LEU A 15 6.45 -14.61 55.09
N ALA A 16 7.29 -13.58 54.99
CA ALA A 16 6.91 -12.31 54.40
C ALA A 16 7.14 -12.35 52.88
N LEU A 17 6.09 -12.63 52.11
CA LEU A 17 6.08 -12.48 50.64
C LEU A 17 5.87 -11.00 50.30
N ALA A 18 6.96 -10.29 50.03
CA ALA A 18 6.91 -8.97 49.41
C ALA A 18 6.52 -9.13 47.93
N GLY A 19 5.24 -8.93 47.62
CA GLY A 19 4.72 -8.89 46.26
C GLY A 19 5.12 -7.58 45.58
N LEU A 20 6.19 -7.60 44.78
CA LEU A 20 6.55 -6.50 43.91
C LEU A 20 5.66 -6.57 42.66
N ALA A 21 4.50 -5.91 42.70
CA ALA A 21 3.64 -5.72 41.54
C ALA A 21 4.32 -4.77 40.55
N VAL A 22 5.11 -5.33 39.63
CA VAL A 22 5.48 -4.62 38.41
C VAL A 22 4.20 -4.49 37.60
N PHE A 23 3.56 -3.33 37.67
CA PHE A 23 2.52 -2.94 36.73
C PHE A 23 3.17 -2.90 35.34
N GLY A 24 3.09 -4.02 34.64
CA GLY A 24 3.43 -4.12 33.23
C GLY A 24 2.50 -3.18 32.48
N GLY A 25 2.99 -1.99 32.15
CA GLY A 25 2.38 -1.12 31.16
C GLY A 25 2.28 -1.92 29.88
N GLY A 26 1.07 -2.37 29.55
CA GLY A 26 0.80 -2.89 28.22
C GLY A 26 1.15 -1.80 27.23
N GLN A 27 2.18 -2.02 26.42
CA GLN A 27 2.42 -1.20 25.25
C GLN A 27 1.13 -1.25 24.42
N ALA A 28 0.42 -0.13 24.36
CA ALA A 28 -0.62 0.06 23.38
C ALA A 28 0.07 -0.11 22.02
N ALA A 29 -0.23 -1.19 21.31
CA ALA A 29 0.19 -1.37 19.94
C ALA A 29 -0.53 -0.29 19.12
N TYR A 30 0.16 0.83 18.90
CA TYR A 30 -0.30 1.83 17.95
C TYR A 30 -0.18 1.18 16.58
N ALA A 31 -1.32 0.87 15.96
CA ALA A 31 -1.34 0.53 14.55
C ALA A 31 -0.61 1.66 13.80
N ALA A 32 0.36 1.31 12.96
CA ALA A 32 1.02 2.31 12.14
C ALA A 32 -0.06 3.03 11.31
N PRO A 33 0.03 4.35 11.10
CA PRO A 33 -0.86 5.05 10.17
C PRO A 33 -0.96 4.28 8.84
N GLY A 34 -2.19 4.00 8.37
CA GLY A 34 -2.45 3.22 7.16
C GLY A 34 -2.73 1.72 7.33
N ASP A 35 -2.66 1.16 8.55
CA ASP A 35 -3.02 -0.26 8.76
C ASP A 35 -4.54 -0.53 8.77
N ASN A 36 -5.35 0.52 8.63
CA ASN A 36 -6.79 0.38 8.43
C ASN A 36 -7.11 -0.15 7.03
N GLY A 37 -8.24 -0.83 6.93
CA GLY A 37 -8.85 -1.16 5.65
C GLY A 37 -8.57 -2.56 5.10
N ASP A 38 -9.29 -2.84 4.02
CA ASP A 38 -9.45 -4.13 3.41
C ASP A 38 -9.45 -4.00 1.88
N VAL A 39 -8.61 -4.78 1.22
CA VAL A 39 -8.73 -5.00 -0.22
C VAL A 39 -9.52 -6.27 -0.52
N LYS A 40 -10.45 -6.17 -1.46
CA LYS A 40 -11.23 -7.29 -2.01
C LYS A 40 -10.96 -7.44 -3.50
N ILE A 41 -11.03 -8.68 -3.97
CA ILE A 41 -11.12 -8.98 -5.40
C ILE A 41 -12.60 -9.05 -5.74
N HIS A 42 -13.05 -8.20 -6.65
CA HIS A 42 -14.42 -8.17 -7.14
C HIS A 42 -14.45 -8.52 -8.62
N LYS A 43 -15.44 -9.28 -9.08
CA LYS A 43 -15.75 -9.38 -10.51
C LYS A 43 -16.09 -7.99 -11.05
N SER A 44 -15.83 -7.74 -12.33
CA SER A 44 -16.16 -6.47 -12.99
C SER A 44 -17.62 -6.01 -12.80
N THR A 45 -18.53 -6.97 -12.65
CA THR A 45 -19.98 -6.75 -12.46
C THR A 45 -20.41 -6.60 -11.01
N THR A 46 -19.54 -6.90 -10.04
CA THR A 46 -19.87 -6.79 -8.62
C THR A 46 -19.95 -5.32 -8.22
N PRO A 47 -21.00 -4.89 -7.51
CA PRO A 47 -21.13 -3.51 -7.04
C PRO A 47 -19.93 -3.07 -6.18
N VAL A 48 -19.52 -1.82 -6.34
CA VAL A 48 -18.33 -1.26 -5.66
C VAL A 48 -18.46 -1.28 -4.13
N ASN A 49 -19.68 -1.22 -3.60
CA ASN A 49 -19.97 -1.21 -2.18
C ASN A 49 -20.24 -2.60 -1.57
N ASP A 50 -20.12 -3.69 -2.34
CA ASP A 50 -20.27 -5.05 -1.80
C ASP A 50 -19.06 -5.39 -0.90
N PRO A 51 -19.22 -5.71 0.39
CA PRO A 51 -18.07 -5.98 1.25
C PRO A 51 -17.46 -7.39 1.07
N ARG A 52 -18.06 -8.24 0.23
CA ARG A 52 -17.66 -9.64 0.07
C ARG A 52 -16.46 -9.78 -0.86
N ASN A 53 -15.53 -10.67 -0.51
CA ASN A 53 -14.47 -11.05 -1.43
C ASN A 53 -14.92 -12.17 -2.38
N GLU A 54 -14.47 -12.10 -3.63
CA GLU A 54 -14.67 -13.16 -4.62
C GLU A 54 -13.34 -13.89 -4.91
N PRO A 55 -13.15 -15.11 -4.39
CA PRO A 55 -11.88 -15.83 -4.53
C PRO A 55 -11.68 -16.48 -5.91
N LYS A 56 -12.72 -16.54 -6.75
CA LYS A 56 -12.67 -17.01 -8.14
C LYS A 56 -13.30 -15.94 -9.04
N VAL A 57 -12.55 -15.44 -10.02
CA VAL A 57 -12.95 -14.38 -10.95
C VAL A 57 -12.47 -14.68 -12.38
N CYS A 58 -12.91 -13.87 -13.35
CA CYS A 58 -12.40 -13.90 -14.74
C CYS A 58 -11.93 -12.50 -15.13
N LEU A 59 -12.89 -11.58 -15.35
CA LEU A 59 -12.63 -10.14 -15.38
C LEU A 59 -12.92 -9.55 -13.99
N PHE A 60 -11.99 -8.80 -13.43
CA PHE A 60 -12.07 -8.37 -12.03
C PHE A 60 -11.49 -6.98 -11.80
N TYR A 61 -11.69 -6.43 -10.61
CA TYR A 61 -11.05 -5.21 -10.16
C TYR A 61 -10.72 -5.30 -8.67
N LEU A 62 -9.83 -4.41 -8.23
CA LEU A 62 -9.46 -4.26 -6.84
C LEU A 62 -10.43 -3.29 -6.17
N ALA A 63 -11.08 -3.72 -5.10
CA ALA A 63 -12.00 -2.89 -4.33
C ALA A 63 -11.41 -2.59 -2.96
N ALA A 64 -11.38 -1.32 -2.58
CA ALA A 64 -10.83 -0.83 -1.34
C ALA A 64 -11.95 -0.47 -0.36
N PHE A 65 -11.79 -0.82 0.91
CA PHE A 65 -12.76 -0.54 1.97
C PHE A 65 -12.06 -0.08 3.23
N ASN A 66 -12.60 0.96 3.87
CA ASN A 66 -12.20 1.41 5.21
C ASN A 66 -10.69 1.70 5.37
N PHE A 67 -10.02 2.10 4.29
CA PHE A 67 -8.68 2.68 4.35
C PHE A 67 -8.77 4.12 4.87
N ASP A 68 -7.64 4.69 5.23
CA ASP A 68 -7.57 6.09 5.63
C ASP A 68 -7.67 6.99 4.37
N ASP A 69 -8.27 8.17 4.51
CA ASP A 69 -8.39 9.13 3.41
C ASP A 69 -7.01 9.63 2.95
N GLY A 70 -6.83 9.74 1.63
CA GLY A 70 -5.57 10.19 1.01
C GLY A 70 -4.45 9.15 1.03
N GLN A 71 -4.74 7.89 1.36
CA GLN A 71 -3.72 6.85 1.47
C GLN A 71 -3.15 6.46 0.10
N GLU A 72 -1.83 6.46 -0.01
CA GLU A 72 -1.09 6.00 -1.19
C GLU A 72 -0.77 4.51 -1.08
N ILE A 73 -1.18 3.77 -2.09
CA ILE A 73 -1.10 2.31 -2.16
C ILE A 73 -0.21 1.91 -3.33
N THR A 74 0.72 1.00 -3.09
CA THR A 74 1.41 0.24 -4.14
C THR A 74 0.94 -1.21 -4.08
N TRP A 75 0.48 -1.76 -5.20
CA TRP A 75 -0.01 -3.13 -5.26
C TRP A 75 0.70 -3.94 -6.33
N LYS A 76 0.78 -5.25 -6.12
CA LYS A 76 1.39 -6.21 -7.05
C LYS A 76 0.66 -7.53 -7.03
N ILE A 77 0.39 -8.09 -8.20
CA ILE A 77 -0.19 -9.41 -8.42
C ILE A 77 0.89 -10.34 -8.96
N GLU A 78 1.03 -11.51 -8.33
CA GLU A 78 2.04 -12.51 -8.69
C GLU A 78 1.42 -13.90 -8.84
N HIS A 79 1.98 -14.73 -9.73
CA HIS A 79 1.63 -16.15 -9.81
C HIS A 79 1.91 -16.89 -8.49
N GLN A 80 1.07 -17.89 -8.19
CA GLN A 80 1.24 -18.80 -7.05
C GLN A 80 1.18 -20.28 -7.47
N PRO A 81 2.11 -21.13 -7.02
CA PRO A 81 3.37 -20.79 -6.33
C PRO A 81 4.41 -20.22 -7.32
N GLY A 82 5.46 -19.57 -6.82
CA GLY A 82 6.66 -19.29 -7.64
C GLY A 82 6.92 -17.84 -8.04
N GLY A 83 6.10 -16.87 -7.59
CA GLY A 83 6.50 -15.46 -7.48
C GLY A 83 7.13 -14.86 -8.74
N GLY A 84 6.30 -14.64 -9.77
CA GLY A 84 6.63 -13.76 -10.90
C GLY A 84 5.61 -12.63 -10.93
N ALA A 85 6.06 -11.37 -11.05
CA ALA A 85 5.17 -10.23 -11.21
C ALA A 85 4.37 -10.38 -12.50
N VAL A 86 3.05 -10.23 -12.37
CA VAL A 86 2.09 -10.35 -13.46
C VAL A 86 1.57 -8.97 -13.81
N GLU A 87 1.16 -8.23 -12.78
CA GLU A 87 0.65 -6.88 -12.90
C GLU A 87 0.97 -6.13 -11.59
N ASP A 88 1.23 -4.84 -11.68
CA ASP A 88 1.46 -3.96 -10.54
C ASP A 88 0.96 -2.55 -10.83
N GLY A 89 0.83 -1.75 -9.78
CA GLY A 89 0.41 -0.37 -9.93
C GLY A 89 0.44 0.41 -8.63
N GLU A 90 0.15 1.70 -8.77
CA GLU A 90 0.04 2.65 -7.68
C GLU A 90 -1.34 3.32 -7.72
N ILE A 91 -1.92 3.58 -6.55
CA ILE A 91 -3.19 4.28 -6.42
C ILE A 91 -3.24 5.13 -5.16
N THR A 92 -3.81 6.32 -5.27
CA THR A 92 -4.25 7.12 -4.11
C THR A 92 -5.72 6.85 -3.84
N LEU A 93 -6.08 6.59 -2.59
CA LEU A 93 -7.46 6.44 -2.12
C LEU A 93 -7.95 7.74 -1.48
N PRO A 94 -8.56 8.67 -2.24
CA PRO A 94 -8.92 9.99 -1.71
C PRO A 94 -9.96 9.93 -0.58
N THR A 95 -10.83 8.91 -0.59
CA THR A 95 -11.92 8.73 0.38
C THR A 95 -11.86 7.37 1.09
N GLY A 96 -10.66 6.76 1.18
CA GLY A 96 -10.46 5.51 1.92
C GLY A 96 -11.15 4.27 1.35
N GLY A 97 -11.80 4.36 0.20
CA GLY A 97 -12.54 3.23 -0.36
C GLY A 97 -13.13 3.48 -1.73
N GLY A 98 -13.72 2.42 -2.28
CA GLY A 98 -14.32 2.40 -3.61
C GLY A 98 -13.54 1.51 -4.57
N ARG A 99 -13.70 1.81 -5.87
CA ARG A 99 -13.05 1.06 -6.93
C ARG A 99 -11.60 1.54 -7.08
N ALA A 100 -10.66 0.64 -6.86
CA ALA A 100 -9.24 0.94 -6.79
C ALA A 100 -8.44 0.55 -8.05
N SER A 101 -9.09 0.01 -9.07
CA SER A 101 -8.46 -0.27 -10.37
C SER A 101 -9.48 -0.24 -11.51
N SER A 102 -8.99 -0.14 -12.75
CA SER A 102 -9.77 -0.55 -13.92
C SER A 102 -10.05 -2.06 -13.89
N ASP A 103 -10.85 -2.55 -14.85
CA ASP A 103 -10.99 -3.99 -15.04
C ASP A 103 -9.65 -4.59 -15.45
N LEU A 104 -9.29 -5.70 -14.79
CA LEU A 104 -8.09 -6.49 -14.98
C LEU A 104 -8.51 -7.87 -15.49
N GLY A 105 -7.75 -8.39 -16.46
CA GLY A 105 -7.90 -9.73 -17.00
C GLY A 105 -6.55 -10.42 -17.01
N LEU A 106 -6.45 -11.57 -16.34
CA LEU A 106 -5.25 -12.39 -16.29
C LEU A 106 -5.55 -13.76 -16.91
N PRO A 107 -4.52 -14.52 -17.34
CA PRO A 107 -4.70 -15.93 -17.71
C PRO A 107 -5.29 -16.76 -16.56
N ASP A 108 -5.86 -17.92 -16.89
CA ASP A 108 -6.34 -18.85 -15.86
C ASP A 108 -5.17 -19.32 -14.98
N GLY A 109 -5.35 -19.22 -13.66
CA GLY A 109 -4.28 -19.52 -12.73
C GLY A 109 -4.54 -19.06 -11.30
N MET A 110 -3.61 -19.41 -10.42
CA MET A 110 -3.59 -18.96 -9.02
C MET A 110 -2.68 -17.75 -8.87
N TYR A 111 -3.18 -16.74 -8.16
CA TYR A 111 -2.51 -15.47 -7.98
C TYR A 111 -2.53 -15.01 -6.53
N LYS A 112 -1.54 -14.18 -6.16
CA LYS A 112 -1.50 -13.44 -4.91
C LYS A 112 -1.37 -11.95 -5.21
N LEU A 113 -2.35 -11.18 -4.78
CA LEU A 113 -2.27 -9.74 -4.62
C LEU A 113 -1.50 -9.42 -3.33
N THR A 114 -0.55 -8.52 -3.42
CA THR A 114 0.11 -7.85 -2.29
C THR A 114 -0.24 -6.37 -2.37
N TRP A 115 -0.60 -5.78 -1.24
CA TRP A 115 -1.17 -4.44 -1.12
C TRP A 115 -0.43 -3.70 0.00
N ASN A 116 0.40 -2.74 -0.39
CA ASN A 116 1.28 -2.00 0.49
C ASN A 116 0.88 -0.54 0.51
N PHE A 117 1.20 0.16 1.60
CA PHE A 117 0.95 1.59 1.74
C PHE A 117 2.15 2.34 2.29
N ALA A 118 2.19 3.65 2.04
CA ALA A 118 3.25 4.51 2.55
C ALA A 118 3.27 4.50 4.09
N GLY A 119 4.43 4.20 4.69
CA GLY A 119 4.62 4.16 6.15
C GLY A 119 4.37 2.80 6.81
N GLU A 120 3.99 1.77 6.04
CA GLU A 120 3.80 0.42 6.56
C GLU A 120 5.08 -0.16 7.20
N GLN A 121 4.92 -0.82 8.36
CA GLN A 121 5.95 -1.63 9.01
C GLN A 121 5.56 -3.11 8.90
N GLY A 122 5.69 -3.71 7.71
CA GLY A 122 5.10 -5.03 7.44
C GLY A 122 5.30 -5.55 6.03
N ALA A 123 4.68 -6.71 5.75
CA ALA A 123 4.77 -7.44 4.49
C ALA A 123 3.66 -7.09 3.48
N GLY A 124 2.88 -6.03 3.73
CA GLY A 124 1.66 -5.73 3.00
C GLY A 124 0.47 -6.54 3.47
N LYS A 125 -0.73 -6.02 3.24
CA LYS A 125 -1.94 -6.83 3.18
C LYS A 125 -1.88 -7.70 1.92
N HIS A 126 -2.47 -8.90 1.93
CA HIS A 126 -2.44 -9.76 0.74
C HIS A 126 -3.74 -10.54 0.53
N LYS A 127 -3.96 -10.95 -0.71
CA LYS A 127 -5.12 -11.75 -1.11
C LYS A 127 -4.72 -12.81 -2.11
N VAL A 128 -5.05 -14.06 -1.82
CA VAL A 128 -4.92 -15.16 -2.79
C VAL A 128 -6.26 -15.36 -3.49
N PHE A 129 -6.23 -15.44 -4.81
CA PHE A 129 -7.41 -15.63 -5.65
C PHE A 129 -7.08 -16.47 -6.88
N ARG A 130 -8.12 -17.00 -7.54
CA ARG A 130 -8.03 -17.77 -8.77
C ARG A 130 -8.68 -16.99 -9.91
N VAL A 131 -7.99 -16.93 -11.04
CA VAL A 131 -8.60 -16.55 -12.31
C VAL A 131 -8.97 -17.82 -13.06
N ASP A 132 -10.23 -17.91 -13.47
CA ASP A 132 -10.83 -19.09 -14.08
C ASP A 132 -12.02 -18.63 -14.94
N CYS A 133 -11.73 -18.47 -16.23
CA CYS A 133 -12.67 -18.05 -17.26
C CYS A 133 -13.29 -19.29 -17.94
N GLU A 134 -14.53 -19.62 -17.59
CA GLU A 134 -15.25 -20.85 -18.02
C GLU A 134 -15.40 -21.07 -19.55
N ASN A 135 -14.96 -20.12 -20.38
CA ASN A 135 -14.88 -20.24 -21.83
C ASN A 135 -13.53 -20.78 -22.36
N GLY A 136 -12.58 -21.12 -21.48
CA GLY A 136 -11.39 -21.91 -21.80
C GLY A 136 -11.64 -23.39 -21.54
N ASN A 137 -12.14 -24.11 -22.54
CA ASN A 137 -12.48 -25.53 -22.46
C ASN A 137 -11.37 -26.37 -21.77
N GLY A 138 -11.65 -26.82 -20.54
CA GLY A 138 -11.17 -28.04 -19.89
C GLY A 138 -9.75 -28.54 -20.20
N GLY A 139 -8.85 -28.37 -19.25
CA GLY A 139 -7.73 -29.30 -19.02
C GLY A 139 -6.49 -29.10 -19.90
N ASN A 140 -5.34 -29.24 -19.22
CA ASN A 140 -3.98 -29.32 -19.77
C ASN A 140 -3.35 -27.97 -20.10
N GLY A 141 -2.39 -27.59 -19.25
CA GLY A 141 -1.51 -26.47 -19.50
C GLY A 141 -0.82 -26.61 -20.84
N HIS A 142 -0.98 -25.59 -21.69
CA HIS A 142 -0.05 -25.10 -22.70
C HIS A 142 -0.75 -23.98 -23.46
N HIS A 143 -0.97 -22.84 -22.82
CA HIS A 143 -1.45 -21.64 -23.51
C HIS A 143 -0.42 -20.52 -23.40
N LYS A 144 0.20 -20.30 -24.55
CA LYS A 144 1.10 -19.20 -24.89
C LYS A 144 0.47 -17.88 -24.44
N PRO A 145 1.21 -16.96 -23.80
CA PRO A 145 0.64 -15.67 -23.37
C PRO A 145 0.07 -14.95 -24.59
N PRO A 146 -1.11 -14.31 -24.49
CA PRO A 146 -1.55 -13.40 -25.54
C PRO A 146 -0.56 -12.23 -25.59
N HIS A 147 0.31 -12.26 -26.60
CA HIS A 147 1.08 -11.10 -27.01
C HIS A 147 0.13 -10.13 -27.72
N GLY A 148 -0.43 -9.19 -26.96
CA GLY A 148 -1.10 -8.03 -27.51
C GLY A 148 -0.67 -6.81 -26.69
N PRO A 149 -0.18 -5.72 -27.30
CA PRO A 149 0.06 -4.51 -26.54
C PRO A 149 -1.30 -4.04 -25.98
N VAL A 150 -1.47 -4.07 -24.66
CA VAL A 150 -2.50 -3.26 -24.03
C VAL A 150 -2.14 -1.82 -24.32
N GLY A 151 -3.00 -1.12 -25.06
CA GLY A 151 -2.79 0.28 -25.37
C GLY A 151 -2.77 1.06 -24.07
N ALA A 152 -1.64 1.69 -23.75
CA ALA A 152 -1.66 2.88 -22.91
C ALA A 152 -2.55 3.89 -23.63
N GLY A 153 -3.80 3.99 -23.18
CA GLY A 153 -4.77 4.97 -23.66
C GLY A 153 -4.31 6.36 -23.27
N GLY A 154 -3.36 6.90 -24.04
CA GLY A 154 -3.11 8.32 -24.15
C GLY A 154 -4.18 8.93 -25.04
N GLY A 155 -5.13 9.64 -24.44
CA GLY A 155 -5.79 10.79 -25.05
C GLY A 155 -5.35 11.99 -24.20
N GLY A 156 -4.52 12.89 -24.69
CA GLY A 156 -4.70 13.59 -25.95
C GLY A 156 -5.38 14.91 -25.60
N SER A 157 -4.54 15.91 -25.30
CA SER A 157 -4.89 17.28 -25.01
C SER A 157 -5.95 17.80 -25.97
N ALA A 158 -7.00 18.45 -25.45
CA ALA A 158 -7.86 19.26 -26.28
C ALA A 158 -7.02 20.38 -26.91
N GLU A 159 -7.00 20.34 -28.23
CA GLU A 159 -6.46 21.32 -29.15
C GLU A 159 -7.04 22.72 -28.93
N ILE A 160 -6.11 23.66 -28.74
CA ILE A 160 -6.29 25.05 -29.11
C ILE A 160 -6.42 25.13 -30.63
N ALA A 161 -7.60 25.51 -31.12
CA ALA A 161 -7.80 26.01 -32.48
C ALA A 161 -8.96 27.00 -32.46
N ALA A 162 -8.66 28.26 -32.19
CA ALA A 162 -9.45 29.37 -32.70
C ALA A 162 -8.51 30.13 -33.63
N GLU A 163 -8.56 29.73 -34.89
CA GLU A 163 -7.80 30.30 -35.99
C GLU A 163 -8.19 31.77 -36.17
N GLU A 164 -7.15 32.54 -36.43
CA GLU A 164 -7.14 33.97 -36.69
C GLU A 164 -7.80 34.33 -38.03
N GLY A 165 -8.57 35.42 -38.03
CA GLY A 165 -8.57 36.36 -39.16
C GLY A 165 -9.83 36.43 -40.02
N ALA A 166 -10.72 37.38 -39.72
CA ALA A 166 -10.94 38.54 -40.60
C ALA A 166 -11.99 39.51 -40.03
N SER A 167 -11.59 40.79 -39.97
CA SER A 167 -12.44 41.98 -40.01
C SER A 167 -13.15 42.41 -38.72
N ALA A 168 -12.50 43.28 -37.94
CA ALA A 168 -13.15 44.49 -37.43
C ALA A 168 -12.11 45.50 -36.91
N LEU A 169 -12.15 46.69 -37.51
CA LEU A 169 -11.57 47.92 -36.98
C LEU A 169 -12.17 48.22 -35.60
N GLY A 170 -11.35 48.59 -34.60
CA GLY A 170 -11.89 49.02 -33.31
C GLY A 170 -10.86 49.27 -32.21
N VAL A 171 -10.30 50.48 -32.21
CA VAL A 171 -9.96 51.35 -31.05
C VAL A 171 -9.83 50.72 -29.65
N GLY A 172 -8.67 50.93 -28.99
CA GLY A 172 -8.64 51.10 -27.53
C GLY A 172 -7.38 50.62 -26.81
N ALA A 173 -6.48 51.56 -26.53
CA ALA A 173 -5.61 51.77 -25.34
C ALA A 173 -5.27 50.60 -24.37
N ALA A 174 -4.15 50.55 -23.64
CA ALA A 174 -2.83 51.18 -23.55
C ALA A 174 -2.23 50.64 -22.23
N VAL A 175 -0.89 50.43 -22.15
CA VAL A 175 -0.02 50.36 -20.93
C VAL A 175 -0.36 49.33 -19.82
N ALA A 176 0.57 48.65 -19.14
CA ALA A 176 1.88 49.07 -18.64
C ALA A 176 2.78 47.86 -18.31
N ALA A 177 4.07 48.17 -18.20
CA ALA A 177 5.20 47.30 -17.88
C ALA A 177 5.24 46.76 -16.44
N GLY A 178 5.99 45.66 -16.24
CA GLY A 178 6.49 45.20 -14.94
C GLY A 178 7.74 44.32 -15.11
N LEU A 179 8.91 44.86 -14.74
CA LEU A 179 10.25 44.29 -14.83
C LEU A 179 10.65 43.49 -13.56
N ALA A 180 11.67 42.63 -13.73
CA ALA A 180 12.66 42.13 -12.76
C ALA A 180 12.17 41.10 -11.70
N GLY A 181 12.73 39.88 -11.63
CA GLY A 181 14.06 39.49 -11.10
C GLY A 181 13.78 38.35 -10.09
N ALA A 182 14.62 37.37 -9.75
CA ALA A 182 16.06 37.20 -9.82
C ALA A 182 16.42 35.69 -9.79
N ALA A 183 17.65 35.40 -10.22
CA ALA A 183 18.29 34.10 -10.20
C ALA A 183 18.55 33.55 -8.77
N GLY A 184 18.44 32.23 -8.60
CA GLY A 184 18.86 31.51 -7.39
C GLY A 184 19.66 30.26 -7.74
N LEU A 185 20.98 30.42 -7.80
CA LEU A 185 22.00 29.39 -8.02
C LEU A 185 22.04 28.42 -6.82
N VAL A 186 21.78 27.13 -7.03
CA VAL A 186 22.03 26.08 -6.01
C VAL A 186 23.40 25.45 -6.29
N LEU A 187 24.40 25.86 -5.50
CA LEU A 187 25.75 25.30 -5.52
C LEU A 187 25.82 23.98 -4.74
N ILE A 188 26.48 23.02 -5.37
CA ILE A 188 26.97 21.75 -4.85
C ILE A 188 27.81 21.97 -3.58
N ARG A 189 27.59 21.17 -2.52
CA ARG A 189 28.66 20.84 -1.56
C ARG A 189 28.66 19.38 -1.15
N ARG A 190 29.46 18.62 -1.90
CA ARG A 190 30.00 17.30 -1.58
C ARG A 190 30.96 17.38 -0.38
N SER A 191 30.91 16.35 0.48
CA SER A 191 32.00 15.86 1.36
C SER A 191 32.43 16.70 2.59
N ARG A 192 32.11 16.18 3.78
CA ARG A 192 33.09 16.00 4.88
C ARG A 192 32.90 14.65 5.57
N ARG A 193 33.86 13.75 5.33
CA ARG A 193 34.31 12.78 6.35
C ARG A 193 34.94 13.56 7.52
N ARG A 194 34.65 13.18 8.77
CA ARG A 194 35.53 12.94 9.96
C ARG A 194 34.63 12.32 11.04
N ASN A 195 34.80 11.02 11.34
CA ASN A 195 35.53 10.44 12.48
C ASN A 195 35.03 10.91 13.86
N ASP A 196 34.51 9.95 14.66
CA ASP A 196 34.79 9.63 16.08
C ASP A 196 33.80 8.49 16.51
N GLY A 197 34.16 7.39 17.16
CA GLY A 197 35.46 6.96 17.69
C GLY A 197 35.45 5.54 18.29
N ALA A 198 36.60 5.21 18.91
CA ALA A 198 36.87 4.25 19.99
C ALA A 198 36.52 2.76 19.84
N ALA A 199 37.54 1.95 19.49
CA ALA A 199 37.86 0.67 20.12
C ALA A 199 39.38 0.43 20.01
#